data_AF-A0A2X1RNY2-F1
#
_entry.id   AF-A0A2X1RNY2-F1
#
_cell.length_a   1.000
_cell.length_b   1.000
_cell.length_c   1.000
_cell.angle_alpha   90.00
_cell.angle_beta   90.00
_cell.angle_gamma   90.00
#
_symmetry.space_group_name_H-M   'P 1'
#
loop_
_entity.id
_entity.type
_entity.pdbx_description
1 polymer ?
#
loop_
_entity_poly.entity_id
_entity_poly.type
_entity_poly.pdbx_seq_one_letter_code
_entity_poly.pdbx_strand_id
1 'polypeptide(L)'
;MMVQPLRDAIHTAKAAAGEGAKVIYLSPQGRKLDQDGVTELAQNQKLILVCGRYEGIDERLIQTEIDEEWSIGDYVLTGGELPANDIN
;
A
#
# COMPACT_ATOMS: atom_id res chain seq x y z
N MET A 1 -0.90 14.27 1.21
CA MET A 1 -1.13 14.42 -0.26
C MET A 1 -2.51 15.02 -0.52
N MET A 2 -2.79 15.60 -1.70
CA MET A 2 -4.18 15.94 -2.07
C MET A 2 -5.01 14.65 -2.22
N VAL A 3 -6.21 14.64 -1.64
CA VAL A 3 -7.08 13.44 -1.55
C VAL A 3 -7.59 12.97 -2.91
N GLN A 4 -7.96 13.91 -3.79
CA GLN A 4 -8.57 13.62 -5.08
C GLN A 4 -7.64 12.84 -6.04
N PRO A 5 -6.40 13.30 -6.33
CA PRO A 5 -5.50 12.57 -7.22
C PRO A 5 -5.16 11.16 -6.73
N LEU A 6 -5.03 10.98 -5.41
CA LEU A 6 -4.72 9.68 -4.82
C LEU A 6 -5.90 8.72 -4.95
N ARG A 7 -7.12 9.19 -4.68
CA ARG A 7 -8.33 8.38 -4.83
C ARG A 7 -8.53 7.94 -6.27
N ASP A 8 -8.37 8.86 -7.22
CA ASP A 8 -8.54 8.56 -8.65
C ASP A 8 -7.50 7.53 -9.13
N ALA A 9 -6.26 7.64 -8.65
CA ALA A 9 -5.21 6.67 -8.94
C ALA A 9 -5.55 5.27 -8.40
N ILE A 10 -6.03 5.19 -7.15
CA ILE A 10 -6.45 3.91 -6.54
C ILE A 10 -7.63 3.31 -7.29
N HIS A 11 -8.64 4.11 -7.64
CA HIS A 11 -9.80 3.63 -8.40
C HIS A 11 -9.41 3.13 -9.78
N THR A 12 -8.48 3.82 -10.46
CA THR A 12 -7.94 3.37 -11.75
C THR A 12 -7.17 2.05 -11.60
N ALA A 13 -6.36 1.91 -10.55
CA ALA A 13 -5.63 0.67 -10.26
C ALA A 13 -6.58 -0.50 -9.93
N LYS A 14 -7.62 -0.24 -9.12
CA LYS A 14 -8.69 -1.22 -8.81
C LYS A 14 -9.40 -1.68 -10.08
N ALA A 15 -9.75 -0.75 -10.97
CA ALA A 15 -10.38 -1.08 -12.24
C ALA A 15 -9.46 -1.92 -13.15
N ALA A 16 -8.16 -1.62 -13.19
CA ALA A 16 -7.18 -2.37 -13.97
C ALA A 16 -6.89 -3.77 -13.40
N ALA A 17 -6.84 -3.91 -12.08
CA ALA A 17 -6.62 -5.18 -11.41
C ALA A 17 -7.87 -6.09 -11.46
N GLY A 18 -9.08 -5.50 -11.47
CA GLY A 18 -10.34 -6.22 -11.43
C GLY A 18 -10.68 -6.75 -10.04
N GLU A 19 -11.66 -7.66 -9.95
CA GLU A 19 -12.09 -8.21 -8.67
C GLU A 19 -10.97 -9.01 -7.96
N GLY A 20 -10.97 -8.95 -6.62
CA GLY A 20 -10.07 -9.70 -5.75
C GLY A 20 -8.69 -9.07 -5.52
N ALA A 21 -8.47 -7.84 -5.96
CA ALA A 21 -7.22 -7.11 -5.67
C ALA A 21 -7.24 -6.53 -4.25
N LYS A 22 -6.26 -6.91 -3.43
CA LYS A 22 -6.10 -6.39 -2.08
C LYS A 22 -5.28 -5.09 -2.11
N VAL A 23 -5.78 -4.04 -1.47
CA VAL A 23 -5.14 -2.73 -1.45
C VAL A 23 -4.40 -2.53 -0.13
N ILE A 24 -3.08 -2.39 -0.25
CA ILE A 24 -2.16 -2.29 0.87
C ILE A 24 -1.56 -0.90 0.91
N TYR A 25 -1.66 -0.23 2.05
CA TYR A 25 -0.96 1.03 2.30
C TYR A 25 0.36 0.79 3.01
N LEU A 26 1.44 1.30 2.43
CA LEU A 26 2.76 1.27 3.07
C LEU A 26 2.91 2.45 4.01
N SER A 27 2.90 2.16 5.31
CA SER A 27 2.90 3.12 6.41
C SER A 27 3.82 2.66 7.53
N PRO A 28 4.61 3.55 8.16
CA PRO A 28 5.37 3.21 9.36
C PRO A 28 4.50 2.69 10.51
N GLN A 29 3.22 3.04 10.53
CA GLN A 29 2.24 2.67 11.55
C GLN A 29 1.61 1.28 11.29
N GLY A 30 1.83 0.71 10.10
CA GLY A 30 1.27 -0.58 9.71
C GLY A 30 1.96 -1.79 10.36
N ARG A 31 1.42 -2.98 10.09
CA ARG A 31 2.00 -4.25 10.55
C ARG A 31 3.39 -4.40 9.94
N LYS A 32 4.40 -4.68 10.77
CA LYS A 32 5.77 -4.91 10.29
C LYS A 32 5.80 -6.10 9.33
N LEU A 33 6.36 -5.88 8.15
CA LEU A 33 6.57 -6.89 7.14
C LEU A 33 7.74 -7.78 7.58
N ASP A 34 7.41 -9.02 7.93
CA ASP A 34 8.34 -10.10 8.20
C ASP A 34 8.20 -11.20 7.12
N GLN A 35 9.05 -12.22 7.21
CA GLN A 35 9.06 -13.32 6.22
C GLN A 35 7.70 -14.03 6.14
N ASP A 36 7.01 -14.15 7.27
CA ASP A 36 5.69 -14.78 7.33
C ASP A 36 4.64 -13.89 6.66
N GLY A 37 4.68 -12.58 6.90
CA GLY A 37 3.84 -11.59 6.23
C GLY A 37 4.06 -11.54 4.73
N VAL A 38 5.32 -11.65 4.25
CA VAL A 38 5.60 -11.78 2.80
C VAL A 38 4.95 -13.04 2.23
N THR A 39 5.02 -14.16 2.96
CA THR A 39 4.42 -15.43 2.54
C THR A 39 2.88 -15.34 2.49
N GLU A 40 2.28 -14.64 3.46
CA GLU A 40 0.84 -14.33 3.52
C GLU A 40 0.42 -13.44 2.34
N LEU A 41 1.18 -12.38 2.08
CA LEU A 41 0.92 -11.47 0.96
C LEU A 41 1.06 -12.17 -0.39
N ALA A 42 2.04 -13.06 -0.53
CA ALA A 42 2.26 -13.87 -1.74
C ALA A 42 1.11 -14.85 -2.06
N GLN A 43 0.23 -15.16 -1.10
CA GLN A 43 -0.98 -15.95 -1.38
C GLN A 43 -2.05 -15.16 -2.15
N ASN A 44 -1.97 -13.82 -2.14
CA ASN A 44 -2.91 -12.98 -2.87
C ASN A 44 -2.51 -12.91 -4.34
N GLN A 45 -3.41 -13.26 -5.25
CA GLN A 45 -3.15 -13.23 -6.69
C GLN A 45 -2.94 -11.81 -7.24
N LYS A 46 -3.48 -10.79 -6.55
CA LYS A 46 -3.48 -9.40 -7.00
C LYS A 46 -3.31 -8.48 -5.80
N LEU A 47 -2.30 -7.62 -5.87
CA LEU A 47 -1.99 -6.63 -4.85
C LEU A 47 -1.91 -5.24 -5.48
N ILE A 48 -2.46 -4.24 -4.80
CA ILE A 48 -2.29 -2.82 -5.13
C ILE A 48 -1.54 -2.19 -3.96
N LEU A 49 -0.33 -1.71 -4.22
CA LEU A 49 0.51 -1.07 -3.21
C LEU A 49 0.36 0.45 -3.29
N VAL A 50 -0.13 1.06 -2.22
CA VAL A 50 -0.27 2.51 -2.08
C VAL A 50 0.94 3.03 -1.30
N CYS A 51 1.81 3.73 -2.01
CA CYS A 51 2.98 4.37 -1.43
C CYS A 51 2.67 5.84 -1.11
N GLY A 52 2.49 6.15 0.17
CA GLY A 52 2.39 7.55 0.62
C GLY A 52 3.71 8.29 0.44
N ARG A 53 3.63 9.58 0.09
CA ARG A 53 4.76 10.52 0.20
C ARG A 53 4.41 11.63 1.20
N TYR A 54 5.42 12.30 1.73
CA TYR A 54 5.32 13.37 2.75
C TYR A 54 4.85 12.83 4.12
N GLU A 55 4.03 13.57 4.86
CA GLU A 55 3.54 13.17 6.20
C GLU A 55 2.43 12.09 6.16
N GLY A 56 2.12 11.56 4.98
CA GLY A 56 1.13 10.51 4.80
C GLY A 56 -0.08 10.92 3.96
N ILE A 57 -1.10 10.06 4.03
CA ILE A 57 -2.37 10.19 3.32
C ILE A 57 -3.49 10.53 4.30
N ASP A 58 -4.59 11.06 3.78
CA ASP A 58 -5.75 11.40 4.60
C ASP A 58 -6.36 10.13 5.21
N GLU A 59 -6.53 10.11 6.54
CA GLU A 59 -7.09 8.97 7.30
C GLU A 59 -8.41 8.45 6.73
N ARG A 60 -9.25 9.36 6.19
CA ARG A 60 -10.54 8.98 5.60
C ARG A 60 -10.35 8.11 4.36
N LEU A 61 -9.27 8.32 3.62
CA LEU A 61 -8.93 7.53 2.45
C LEU A 61 -8.38 6.16 2.85
N ILE A 62 -7.65 6.09 3.97
CA ILE A 62 -7.22 4.81 4.57
C ILE A 62 -8.46 3.97 4.87
N GLN A 63 -9.43 4.52 5.59
CA GLN A 63 -10.63 3.79 6.00
C GLN A 63 -11.55 3.36 4.85
N THR A 64 -11.55 4.07 3.72
CA THR A 64 -12.45 3.76 2.60
C THR A 64 -11.81 2.92 1.50
N GLU A 65 -10.49 3.05 1.30
CA GLU A 65 -9.83 2.48 0.11
C GLU A 65 -8.79 1.42 0.41
N ILE A 66 -8.25 1.39 1.63
CA ILE A 66 -7.16 0.51 2.04
C ILE A 66 -7.73 -0.66 2.85
N ASP A 67 -7.29 -1.87 2.50
CA ASP A 67 -7.67 -3.09 3.21
C ASP A 67 -6.69 -3.38 4.36
N GLU A 68 -5.39 -3.18 4.14
CA GLU A 68 -4.35 -3.48 5.12
C GLU A 68 -3.23 -2.43 5.11
N GLU A 69 -2.65 -2.19 6.28
CA GLU A 69 -1.48 -1.33 6.43
C GLU A 69 -0.25 -2.17 6.77
N TRP A 70 0.82 -1.99 6.00
CA TRP A 70 2.08 -2.71 6.18
C TRP A 70 3.25 -1.73 6.32
N SER A 71 4.17 -2.04 7.24
CA SER A 71 5.41 -1.31 7.46
C SER A 71 6.58 -2.18 7.03
N ILE A 72 7.35 -1.72 6.06
CA ILE A 72 8.57 -2.42 5.63
C ILE A 72 9.72 -2.32 6.66
N GLY A 73 9.56 -1.49 7.70
CA GLY A 73 10.46 -1.35 8.84
C GLY A 73 10.64 0.11 9.28
N ASP A 74 11.34 0.32 10.40
CA ASP A 74 11.61 1.64 10.99
C ASP A 74 12.67 2.41 10.19
N TYR A 75 12.34 2.77 8.96
CA TYR A 75 13.16 3.66 8.14
C TYR A 75 12.27 4.66 7.41
N VAL A 76 12.52 5.95 7.66
CA VAL A 76 11.86 7.06 6.98
C VAL A 76 12.47 7.17 5.58
N LEU A 77 11.89 6.47 4.61
CA LEU A 77 12.22 6.69 3.21
C LEU A 77 11.56 7.98 2.74
N THR A 78 12.32 8.83 2.06
CA THR A 78 11.81 10.05 1.42
C THR A 78 10.88 9.76 0.22
N GLY A 79 10.67 8.48 -0.12
CA GLY A 79 9.66 7.99 -1.06
C GLY A 79 9.60 6.45 -1.11
N GLY A 80 8.40 5.88 -1.17
CA GLY A 80 8.14 4.43 -1.24
C GLY A 80 8.44 3.77 -2.60
N GLU A 81 9.37 4.32 -3.37
CA GLU A 81 9.75 3.83 -4.71
C GLU A 81 10.73 2.63 -4.61
N LEU A 82 11.51 2.54 -3.53
CA LEU A 82 12.46 1.44 -3.29
C LEU A 82 11.81 0.10 -2.87
N PRO A 83 10.80 0.03 -1.98
CA PRO A 83 10.21 -1.25 -1.57
C PRO A 83 9.43 -2.00 -2.66
N ALA A 84 9.08 -1.34 -3.77
CA ALA A 84 8.35 -1.98 -4.86
C ALA A 84 9.21 -2.95 -5.70
N ASN A 85 10.54 -2.91 -5.56
CA ASN A 85 11.46 -3.72 -6.38
C ASN A 85 12.01 -4.99 -5.68
N ASP A 86 11.71 -5.25 -4.41
CA ASP A 86 12.29 -6.37 -3.65
C ASP A 86 11.38 -7.61 -3.53
N ILE A 87 10.29 -7.67 -4.29
CA ILE A 87 9.43 -8.85 -4.40
C ILE A 87 9.84 -9.64 -5.65
N ASN A 88 10.74 -10.60 -5.47
CA ASN A 88 11.15 -11.59 -6.47
C ASN A 88 10.46 -12.93 -6.21
#